data_AF-A0A962BC51-F1
#
_entry.id   AF-A0A962BC51-F1
#
_cell.length_a   1.000
_cell.length_b   1.000
_cell.length_c   1.000
_cell.angle_alpha   90.00
_cell.angle_beta   90.00
_cell.angle_gamma   90.00
#
_symmetry.space_group_name_H-M   'P 1'
#
loop_
_entity.id
_entity.type
_entity.pdbx_description
1 polymer ?
#
loop_
_entity_poly.entity_id
_entity_poly.type
_entity_poly.pdbx_seq_one_letter_code
_entity_poly.pdbx_strand_id
1 'polypeptide(L)'
;MQSRVNMLFVGFFLFAVAGILSGCTEVTLASHVAKRMNPPPPSSGTFKVGNPYKIEGKTYVPQENYSLVETGIASWYGPQFHGKQTANGEVFDMEELTAAHRTLQMPSLVRVTNLENGRSLIVRVNDRGP
;
A
#
# COMPACT_ATOMS: atom_id res chain seq x y z
N MET A 1 38.62 -28.37 -48.80
CA MET A 1 37.57 -28.79 -47.85
C MET A 1 37.93 -28.20 -46.47
N GLN A 2 37.93 -26.89 -46.23
CA GLN A 2 36.92 -25.84 -46.39
C GLN A 2 35.73 -25.95 -45.41
N SER A 3 35.98 -25.49 -44.19
CA SER A 3 35.22 -24.44 -43.49
C SER A 3 33.77 -24.64 -43.04
N ARG A 4 33.26 -25.87 -42.83
CA ARG A 4 31.85 -26.05 -42.42
C ARG A 4 31.56 -26.48 -40.98
N VAL A 5 32.56 -26.73 -40.14
CA VAL A 5 32.31 -27.26 -38.78
C VAL A 5 32.20 -26.18 -37.69
N ASN A 6 32.90 -25.05 -37.81
CA ASN A 6 32.87 -23.99 -36.78
C ASN A 6 31.66 -23.04 -36.86
N MET A 7 30.97 -22.93 -38.00
CA MET A 7 29.87 -21.95 -38.15
C MET A 7 28.55 -22.45 -37.51
N LEU A 8 28.36 -23.76 -37.39
CA LEU A 8 27.22 -24.37 -36.70
C LEU A 8 27.34 -24.28 -35.17
N PHE A 9 28.55 -24.46 -34.62
CA PHE A 9 28.79 -24.38 -33.17
C PHE A 9 28.74 -22.93 -32.64
N VAL A 10 29.28 -21.96 -33.39
CA VAL A 10 29.22 -20.54 -33.01
C VAL A 10 27.78 -20.01 -33.10
N GLY A 11 27.00 -20.46 -34.09
CA GLY A 11 25.59 -20.10 -34.21
C GLY A 11 24.74 -20.59 -33.04
N PHE A 12 24.95 -21.82 -32.57
CA PHE A 12 24.21 -22.37 -31.42
C PHE A 12 24.54 -21.66 -30.11
N PHE A 13 25.79 -21.22 -29.94
CA PHE A 13 26.22 -20.48 -28.76
C PHE A 13 25.66 -19.05 -28.71
N LEU A 14 25.52 -18.38 -29.88
CA LEU A 14 24.91 -17.06 -29.99
C LEU A 14 23.40 -17.06 -29.73
N PHE A 15 22.69 -18.12 -30.13
CA PHE A 15 21.25 -18.26 -29.83
C PHE A 15 20.98 -18.55 -28.35
N ALA A 16 21.86 -19.30 -27.68
CA ALA A 16 21.71 -19.59 -26.26
C ALA A 16 21.91 -18.36 -25.36
N VAL A 17 22.83 -17.44 -25.72
CA VAL A 17 23.07 -16.20 -24.98
C VAL A 17 21.91 -15.20 -25.15
N ALA A 18 21.31 -15.12 -26.35
CA ALA A 18 20.17 -14.23 -26.61
C ALA A 18 18.90 -14.62 -25.82
N GLY A 19 18.71 -15.91 -25.51
CA GLY A 19 17.57 -16.38 -24.70
C GLY A 19 17.63 -15.98 -23.22
N ILE A 20 18.82 -15.69 -22.69
CA ILE A 20 19.02 -15.41 -21.26
C ILE A 20 18.73 -13.94 -20.91
N LEU A 21 18.85 -13.01 -21.88
CA LEU A 21 18.58 -11.58 -21.63
C LEU A 21 17.09 -11.19 -21.63
N SER A 22 16.20 -12.07 -22.10
CA SER A 22 14.75 -11.78 -22.19
C SER A 22 13.98 -12.04 -20.88
N GLY A 23 14.60 -12.69 -19.89
CA GLY A 23 13.87 -13.24 -18.74
C GLY A 23 13.45 -12.25 -17.65
N CYS A 24 13.96 -11.02 -17.64
CA CYS A 24 13.72 -10.09 -16.51
C CYS A 24 12.37 -9.36 -16.58
N THR A 25 11.76 -9.22 -17.76
CA THR A 25 10.49 -8.48 -17.94
C THR A 25 9.27 -9.35 -17.61
N GLU A 26 9.30 -10.64 -17.95
CA GLU A 26 8.16 -11.56 -17.80
C GLU A 26 7.83 -11.87 -16.33
N VAL A 27 8.85 -12.01 -15.48
CA VAL A 27 8.67 -12.29 -14.04
C VAL A 27 7.96 -11.13 -13.32
N THR A 28 8.21 -9.90 -13.74
CA THR A 28 7.57 -8.71 -13.17
C THR A 28 6.09 -8.65 -13.57
N LEU A 29 5.75 -9.03 -14.81
CA LEU A 29 4.37 -9.10 -15.27
C LEU A 29 3.59 -10.21 -14.56
N ALA A 30 4.18 -11.40 -14.42
CA ALA A 30 3.55 -12.54 -13.76
C ALA A 30 3.18 -12.26 -12.29
N SER A 31 4.06 -11.58 -11.54
CA SER A 31 3.78 -11.20 -10.15
C SER A 31 2.66 -10.16 -10.02
N HIS A 32 2.61 -9.16 -10.91
CA HIS A 32 1.51 -8.18 -10.92
C HIS A 32 0.17 -8.80 -11.31
N VAL A 33 0.16 -9.72 -12.28
CA VAL A 33 -1.05 -10.45 -12.70
C VAL A 33 -1.53 -11.38 -11.58
N ALA A 34 -0.63 -12.12 -10.93
CA ALA A 34 -0.99 -13.00 -9.81
C ALA A 34 -1.59 -12.23 -8.62
N LYS A 35 -1.06 -11.05 -8.30
CA LYS A 35 -1.59 -10.19 -7.23
C LYS A 35 -2.98 -9.62 -7.55
N ARG A 36 -3.27 -9.34 -8.82
CA ARG A 36 -4.62 -8.92 -9.25
C ARG A 36 -5.64 -10.06 -9.22
N MET A 37 -5.22 -11.29 -9.51
CA MET A 37 -6.11 -12.45 -9.52
C MET A 37 -6.50 -12.91 -8.12
N ASN A 38 -5.65 -12.68 -7.11
CA ASN A 38 -5.90 -13.02 -5.71
C ASN A 38 -5.74 -11.78 -4.83
N PRO A 39 -6.73 -10.86 -4.80
CA PRO A 39 -6.73 -9.79 -3.81
C PRO A 39 -6.70 -10.41 -2.40
N PRO A 40 -6.02 -9.78 -1.42
CA PRO A 40 -6.14 -10.21 -0.03
C PRO A 40 -7.63 -10.24 0.34
N PRO A 41 -8.08 -11.24 1.13
CA PRO A 41 -9.46 -11.28 1.58
C PRO A 41 -9.79 -9.97 2.29
N PRO A 42 -11.01 -9.43 2.16
CA PRO A 42 -11.42 -8.23 2.88
C PRO A 42 -11.23 -8.48 4.36
N SER A 43 -10.19 -7.88 4.92
CA SER A 43 -9.92 -7.95 6.35
C SER A 43 -11.01 -7.16 7.05
N SER A 44 -11.81 -7.83 7.87
CA SER A 44 -12.76 -7.13 8.71
C SER A 44 -12.00 -6.52 9.89
N GLY A 45 -11.83 -5.21 9.88
CA GLY A 45 -11.22 -4.48 11.00
C GLY A 45 -12.04 -4.63 12.28
N THR A 46 -11.35 -4.59 13.41
CA THR A 46 -12.00 -4.62 14.72
C THR A 46 -12.28 -3.22 15.23
N PHE A 47 -13.39 -3.05 15.93
CA PHE A 47 -13.62 -1.81 16.65
C PHE A 47 -12.60 -1.67 17.78
N LYS A 48 -11.87 -0.55 17.82
CA LYS A 48 -10.99 -0.23 18.94
C LYS A 48 -10.75 1.27 19.10
N VAL A 49 -10.69 1.69 20.36
CA VAL A 49 -10.18 3.00 20.77
C VAL A 49 -8.65 2.91 20.90
N GLY A 50 -8.16 1.89 21.61
CA GLY A 50 -6.73 1.64 21.83
C GLY A 50 -6.19 2.36 23.07
N ASN A 51 -5.00 1.94 23.49
CA ASN A 51 -4.35 2.47 24.70
C ASN A 51 -3.56 3.76 24.40
N PRO A 52 -3.31 4.61 25.42
CA PRO A 52 -2.39 5.74 25.28
C PRO A 52 -1.01 5.33 24.80
N TYR A 53 -0.38 6.15 23.96
CA TYR A 53 0.95 5.90 23.40
C TYR A 53 1.77 7.19 23.29
N LYS A 54 3.09 7.07 23.09
CA LYS A 54 4.01 8.20 23.00
C LYS A 54 4.79 8.17 21.69
N ILE A 55 4.92 9.32 21.05
CA ILE A 55 5.81 9.56 19.90
C ILE A 55 6.63 10.80 20.24
N GLU A 56 7.96 10.70 20.21
CA GLU A 56 8.89 11.82 20.44
C GLU A 56 8.57 12.64 21.72
N GLY A 57 8.21 11.94 22.80
CA GLY A 57 7.86 12.56 24.09
C GLY A 57 6.44 13.12 24.18
N LYS A 58 5.71 13.27 23.06
CA LYS A 58 4.30 13.67 23.05
C LYS A 58 3.40 12.46 23.29
N THR A 59 2.49 12.60 24.26
CA THR A 59 1.52 11.55 24.61
C THR A 59 0.23 11.76 23.85
N TYR A 60 -0.28 10.68 23.25
CA TYR A 60 -1.57 10.63 22.58
C TYR A 60 -2.48 9.67 23.33
N VAL A 61 -3.71 10.11 23.59
CA VAL A 61 -4.73 9.33 24.30
C VAL A 61 -5.90 9.14 23.34
N PRO A 62 -6.02 7.96 22.70
CA PRO A 62 -7.19 7.65 21.91
C PRO A 62 -8.47 7.67 22.74
N GLN A 63 -9.55 8.17 22.15
CA GLN A 63 -10.85 8.29 22.80
C GLN A 63 -11.97 8.22 21.75
N GLU A 64 -13.15 7.82 22.17
CA GLU A 64 -14.34 7.94 21.34
C GLU A 64 -14.77 9.41 21.27
N ASN A 65 -14.81 9.97 20.07
CA ASN A 65 -15.32 11.32 19.87
C ASN A 65 -16.01 11.43 18.50
N TYR A 66 -17.35 11.45 18.52
CA TYR A 66 -18.17 11.55 17.31
C TYR A 66 -18.38 12.98 16.81
N SER A 67 -17.90 13.98 17.57
CA SER A 67 -18.06 15.41 17.26
C SER A 67 -16.73 16.13 17.12
N LEU A 68 -15.63 15.39 16.93
CA LEU A 68 -14.31 15.97 16.74
C LEU A 68 -14.29 16.82 15.47
N VAL A 69 -13.88 18.08 15.64
CA VAL A 69 -13.54 18.99 14.56
C VAL A 69 -12.11 19.46 14.79
N GLU A 70 -11.24 19.20 13.81
CA GLU A 70 -9.82 19.55 13.87
C GLU A 70 -9.38 20.15 12.54
N THR A 71 -8.35 21.01 12.58
CA THR A 71 -7.66 21.53 11.40
C THR A 71 -6.19 21.23 11.55
N GLY A 72 -5.58 20.71 10.49
CA GLY A 72 -4.18 20.34 10.48
C GLY A 72 -3.68 19.99 9.08
N ILE A 73 -2.42 19.57 9.01
CA ILE A 73 -1.80 19.11 7.77
C ILE A 73 -2.09 17.63 7.59
N ALA A 74 -2.65 17.27 6.44
CA ALA A 74 -2.80 15.88 6.03
C ALA A 74 -1.64 15.47 5.10
N SER A 75 -1.20 14.22 5.23
CA SER A 75 -0.27 13.56 4.33
C SER A 75 -0.88 12.27 3.78
N TRP A 76 -0.26 11.68 2.75
CA TRP A 76 -0.73 10.43 2.15
C TRP A 76 0.35 9.35 2.24
N TYR A 77 -0.08 8.08 2.34
CA TYR A 77 0.82 6.93 2.31
C TYR A 77 0.95 6.36 0.90
N GLY A 78 2.18 5.99 0.52
CA GLY A 78 2.48 5.45 -0.80
C GLY A 78 2.36 3.92 -0.93
N PRO A 79 2.61 3.40 -2.14
CA PRO A 79 2.47 1.97 -2.47
C PRO A 79 3.27 1.02 -1.56
N GLN A 80 4.33 1.50 -0.91
CA GLN A 80 5.15 0.73 0.03
C GLN A 80 4.39 0.23 1.27
N PHE A 81 3.21 0.77 1.56
CA PHE A 81 2.35 0.32 2.66
C PHE A 81 1.29 -0.67 2.20
N HIS A 82 0.98 -0.74 0.91
CA HIS A 82 -0.11 -1.55 0.37
C HIS A 82 0.05 -3.03 0.72
N GLY A 83 -1.01 -3.63 1.27
CA GLY A 83 -1.03 -5.01 1.74
C GLY A 83 -0.53 -5.22 3.18
N LYS A 84 -0.11 -4.16 3.89
CA LYS A 84 0.29 -4.25 5.31
C LYS A 84 -0.91 -4.11 6.24
N GLN A 85 -0.79 -4.61 7.46
CA GLN A 85 -1.82 -4.43 8.47
C GLN A 85 -1.81 -2.99 9.00
N THR A 86 -3.00 -2.41 9.09
CA THR A 86 -3.33 -1.18 9.79
C THR A 86 -3.53 -1.46 11.27
N ALA A 87 -3.62 -0.41 12.09
CA ALA A 87 -3.82 -0.53 13.51
C ALA A 87 -5.07 -1.34 13.86
N ASN A 88 -6.22 -1.14 13.20
CA ASN A 88 -7.44 -1.88 13.55
C ASN A 88 -7.48 -3.34 13.06
N GLY A 89 -6.40 -3.80 12.41
CA GLY A 89 -6.25 -5.17 11.91
C GLY A 89 -6.64 -5.33 10.43
N GLU A 90 -7.08 -4.26 9.77
CA GLU A 90 -7.34 -4.32 8.33
C GLU A 90 -6.05 -4.35 7.51
N VAL A 91 -6.09 -4.95 6.33
CA VAL A 91 -5.07 -4.85 5.29
C VAL A 91 -5.27 -3.52 4.58
N PHE A 92 -4.26 -2.66 4.61
CA PHE A 92 -4.27 -1.39 3.91
C PHE A 92 -4.31 -1.60 2.40
N ASP A 93 -5.36 -1.08 1.78
CA ASP A 93 -5.49 -0.93 0.34
C ASP A 93 -5.31 0.55 -0.04
N MET A 94 -4.41 0.81 -1.00
CA MET A 94 -4.14 2.17 -1.46
C MET A 94 -5.21 2.70 -2.42
N GLU A 95 -6.07 1.81 -2.92
CA GLU A 95 -7.20 2.16 -3.78
C GLU A 95 -8.48 2.46 -2.97
N GLU A 96 -8.49 2.18 -1.66
CA GLU A 96 -9.60 2.49 -0.77
C GLU A 96 -9.50 3.88 -0.14
N LEU A 97 -10.66 4.49 0.12
CA LEU A 97 -10.78 5.77 0.83
C LEU A 97 -10.63 5.60 2.35
N THR A 98 -9.40 5.31 2.77
CA THR A 98 -9.03 5.13 4.19
C THR A 98 -8.07 6.22 4.67
N ALA A 99 -7.99 6.38 5.99
CA ALA A 99 -7.15 7.37 6.65
C ALA A 99 -6.59 6.85 7.98
N ALA A 100 -5.55 7.53 8.46
CA ALA A 100 -5.03 7.35 9.81
C ALA A 100 -5.41 8.55 10.68
N HIS A 101 -5.64 8.32 11.97
CA HIS A 101 -5.82 9.40 12.94
C HIS A 101 -5.18 9.01 14.27
N ARG A 102 -4.63 10.00 14.99
CA ARG A 102 -3.89 9.77 16.23
C ARG A 102 -4.78 9.25 17.37
N THR A 103 -5.99 9.79 17.49
CA THR A 103 -6.80 9.61 18.71
C THR A 103 -8.24 9.16 18.50
N LEU A 104 -8.73 9.07 17.25
CA LEU A 104 -10.12 8.67 17.03
C LEU A 104 -10.27 7.15 17.15
N GLN A 105 -11.43 6.72 17.62
CA GLN A 105 -11.86 5.32 17.57
C GLN A 105 -11.86 4.82 16.12
N MET A 106 -11.58 3.54 15.93
CA MET A 106 -11.56 2.90 14.61
C MET A 106 -12.53 1.72 14.59
N PRO A 107 -13.28 1.51 13.51
CA PRO A 107 -13.42 2.43 12.38
C PRO A 107 -14.18 3.71 12.76
N SER A 108 -13.84 4.83 12.11
CA SER A 108 -14.65 6.07 12.14
C SER A 108 -14.80 6.65 10.75
N LEU A 109 -15.95 7.22 10.41
CA LEU A 109 -16.14 7.97 9.16
C LEU A 109 -15.93 9.45 9.44
N VAL A 110 -15.00 10.08 8.72
CA VAL A 110 -14.69 11.49 8.87
C VAL A 110 -14.80 12.20 7.54
N ARG A 111 -15.31 13.44 7.56
CA ARG A 111 -15.26 14.34 6.40
C ARG A 111 -13.94 15.10 6.46
N VAL A 112 -13.15 14.97 5.40
CA VAL A 112 -11.94 15.77 5.19
C VAL A 112 -12.26 16.82 4.14
N THR A 113 -12.01 18.08 4.48
CA THR A 113 -12.14 19.21 3.55
C THR A 113 -10.75 19.78 3.29
N ASN A 114 -10.37 19.86 2.01
CA ASN A 114 -9.20 20.63 1.61
C ASN A 114 -9.56 22.12 1.64
N LEU A 115 -8.93 22.87 2.55
CA LEU A 115 -9.23 24.28 2.78
C LEU A 115 -8.78 25.19 1.63
N GLU A 116 -7.84 24.77 0.78
CA GLU A 116 -7.35 25.57 -0.35
C GLU A 116 -8.36 25.65 -1.49
N ASN A 117 -9.17 24.59 -1.68
CA ASN A 117 -10.11 24.49 -2.80
C ASN A 117 -11.55 24.16 -2.39
N GLY A 118 -11.83 23.98 -1.11
CA GLY A 118 -13.15 23.68 -0.55
C GLY A 118 -13.70 22.30 -0.87
N ARG A 119 -12.96 21.43 -1.57
CA ARG A 119 -13.41 20.07 -1.89
C ARG A 119 -13.37 19.19 -0.65
N SER A 120 -14.33 18.28 -0.55
CA SER A 120 -14.38 17.33 0.57
C SER A 120 -14.63 15.90 0.12
N LEU A 121 -14.18 14.96 0.96
CA LEU A 121 -14.49 13.54 0.84
C LEU A 121 -14.75 12.94 2.22
N ILE A 122 -15.49 11.84 2.25
CA ILE A 122 -15.65 11.03 3.46
C ILE A 122 -14.65 9.88 3.37
N VAL A 123 -13.83 9.73 4.40
CA VAL A 123 -12.84 8.64 4.53
C VAL A 123 -13.09 7.86 5.80
N ARG A 124 -12.65 6.60 5.78
CA ARG A 124 -12.73 5.69 6.91
C ARG A 124 -11.40 5.63 7.65
N VAL A 125 -11.39 6.02 8.91
CA VAL A 125 -10.21 5.92 9.78
C VAL A 125 -10.08 4.47 10.24
N ASN A 126 -9.02 3.77 9.80
CA ASN A 126 -8.71 2.40 10.20
C ASN A 126 -7.28 2.22 10.75
N ASP A 127 -6.46 3.27 10.70
CA ASP A 127 -5.08 3.23 11.15
C ASP A 127 -4.69 4.32 12.16
N ARG A 128 -3.51 4.15 12.78
CA ARG A 128 -2.84 5.13 13.64
C ARG A 128 -1.72 5.80 12.85
N GLY A 129 -1.68 7.12 12.93
CA GLY A 129 -0.80 7.93 12.12
C GLY A 129 -1.13 9.40 12.31
N PRO A 130 -0.37 10.29 11.69
CA PRO A 130 -0.54 11.72 11.89
C PRO A 130 -1.87 12.24 11.33
#